data_AF-A0AA36CGQ3-F1
#
_entry.id   AF-A0AA36CGQ3-F1
#
_cell.length_a   1.000
_cell.length_b   1.000
_cell.length_c   1.000
_cell.angle_alpha   90.00
_cell.angle_beta   90.00
_cell.angle_gamma   90.00
#
_symmetry.space_group_name_H-M   'P 1'
#
loop_
_entity.id
_entity.type
_entity.pdbx_description
1 polymer ?
#
loop_
_entity_poly.entity_id
_entity_poly.type
_entity_poly.pdbx_seq_one_letter_code
_entity_poly.pdbx_strand_id
1 'polypeptide(L)'
;MPAAAQGQTWSEILCCPSCGEMFGIPREPVTSICGHIICRPCTHVYPGAYCPIDQAENRYSLQELPTNSAILSIVGVQKDVSHEIARLLAHYGRHPEEINSIVECHLNLHVLAGYLRKANSERGGSVWSEVLSRTLQRKLVSLLCMQVVDDETKPKILRTLRSVAERVLSELLSHQQSSHSLSTQLWTAVRARGCQFLGPAMQEDVLKLILLTLSKGASIARKTLVMYIVQTLLEDYPQKFNIPQPIAKKNWVTDI
;
A
#
# COMPACT_ATOMS: atom_id res chain seq x y z
N MET A 1 9.90 26.22 -22.64
CA MET A 1 10.17 25.77 -21.25
C MET A 1 9.12 24.74 -20.89
N PRO A 2 9.44 23.44 -20.76
CA PRO A 2 8.45 22.51 -20.24
C PRO A 2 8.40 22.69 -18.72
N ALA A 3 7.21 23.00 -18.24
CA ALA A 3 6.89 23.14 -16.82
C ALA A 3 7.22 21.86 -16.07
N ALA A 4 7.69 22.02 -14.82
CA ALA A 4 7.92 20.93 -13.88
C ALA A 4 6.70 20.00 -13.84
N ALA A 5 6.86 18.76 -14.29
CA ALA A 5 5.81 17.77 -14.28
C ALA A 5 5.50 17.36 -12.84
N GLN A 6 4.40 17.89 -12.32
CA GLN A 6 3.73 17.31 -11.16
C GLN A 6 3.28 15.89 -11.54
N GLY A 7 3.55 14.93 -10.67
CA GLY A 7 3.10 13.55 -10.87
C GLY A 7 1.61 13.47 -11.20
N GLN A 8 1.25 12.52 -12.04
CA GLN A 8 -0.10 12.36 -12.57
C GLN A 8 -1.14 12.29 -11.45
N THR A 9 -2.14 13.16 -11.50
CA THR A 9 -3.20 13.19 -10.50
C THR A 9 -4.17 12.01 -10.69
N TRP A 10 -4.82 11.55 -9.61
CA TRP A 10 -5.79 10.45 -9.69
C TRP A 10 -6.93 10.72 -10.67
N SER A 11 -7.30 11.99 -10.84
CA SER A 11 -8.32 12.47 -11.78
C SER A 11 -7.96 12.30 -13.26
N GLU A 12 -6.67 12.06 -13.55
CA GLU A 12 -6.09 12.06 -14.90
C GLU A 12 -5.34 10.75 -15.21
N ILE A 13 -5.49 9.71 -14.38
CA ILE A 13 -4.74 8.46 -14.49
C ILE A 13 -4.98 7.70 -15.81
N LEU A 14 -6.11 7.95 -16.50
CA LEU A 14 -6.41 7.42 -17.83
C LEU A 14 -6.10 8.40 -18.96
N CYS A 15 -5.33 9.45 -18.71
CA CYS A 15 -4.92 10.45 -19.68
C CYS A 15 -3.40 10.43 -19.88
N CYS A 16 -2.94 10.78 -21.07
CA CYS A 16 -1.51 10.93 -21.31
C CYS A 16 -1.00 12.22 -20.66
N PRO A 17 0.02 12.19 -19.80
CA PRO A 17 0.56 13.40 -19.17
C PRO A 17 1.26 14.33 -20.16
N SER A 18 1.63 13.85 -21.36
CA SER A 18 2.27 14.67 -22.39
C SER A 18 1.29 15.51 -23.20
N CYS A 19 0.08 15.01 -23.50
CA CYS A 19 -0.88 15.72 -24.33
C CYS A 19 -2.22 16.01 -23.64
N GLY A 20 -2.43 15.52 -22.41
CA GLY A 20 -3.66 15.69 -21.63
C GLY A 20 -4.83 14.82 -22.10
N GLU A 21 -4.71 14.17 -23.26
CA GLU A 21 -5.79 13.41 -23.88
C GLU A 21 -5.97 12.02 -23.27
N MET A 22 -7.22 11.55 -23.24
CA MET A 22 -7.57 10.22 -22.75
C MET A 22 -6.94 9.12 -23.62
N PHE A 23 -6.54 8.02 -22.98
CA PHE A 23 -6.12 6.82 -23.69
C PHE A 23 -7.28 6.19 -24.47
N GLY A 24 -6.96 5.55 -25.59
CA GLY A 24 -7.94 4.93 -26.48
C GLY A 24 -7.32 4.63 -27.83
N ILE A 25 -8.13 4.61 -28.88
CA ILE A 25 -7.66 4.52 -30.27
C ILE A 25 -7.81 5.91 -30.89
N PRO A 26 -6.75 6.51 -31.47
CA PRO A 26 -5.41 5.97 -31.72
C PRO A 26 -4.38 6.20 -30.58
N ARG A 27 -4.80 6.70 -29.42
CA ARG A 27 -3.93 7.07 -28.28
C ARG A 27 -3.65 5.90 -27.34
N GLU A 28 -3.03 4.86 -27.86
CA GLU A 28 -2.77 3.65 -27.10
C GLU A 28 -1.74 3.89 -25.98
N PRO A 29 -1.99 3.43 -24.74
CA PRO A 29 -1.09 3.67 -23.61
C PRO A 29 0.19 2.82 -23.73
N VAL A 30 1.35 3.43 -23.49
CA VAL A 30 2.67 2.78 -23.42
C VAL A 30 3.31 3.11 -22.08
N THR A 31 3.62 2.08 -21.30
CA THR A 31 4.22 2.25 -19.98
C THR A 31 5.73 2.42 -20.09
N SER A 32 6.29 3.46 -19.48
CA SER A 32 7.73 3.60 -19.33
C SER A 32 8.23 2.91 -18.04
N ILE A 33 9.52 2.60 -17.96
CA ILE A 33 10.19 1.96 -16.81
C ILE A 33 9.92 2.66 -15.47
N CYS A 34 9.78 3.98 -15.46
CA CYS A 34 9.47 4.78 -14.28
C CYS A 34 8.02 4.59 -13.79
N GLY A 35 7.13 4.16 -14.67
CA GLY A 35 5.70 3.94 -14.45
C GLY A 35 4.79 5.01 -15.04
N HIS A 36 5.34 6.04 -15.69
CA HIS A 36 4.55 6.97 -16.49
C HIS A 36 3.99 6.28 -17.73
N ILE A 37 2.76 6.59 -18.08
CA ILE A 37 2.09 6.03 -19.26
C ILE A 37 1.94 7.13 -20.31
N ILE A 38 2.57 6.95 -21.46
CA ILE A 38 2.56 7.91 -22.58
C ILE A 38 1.75 7.31 -23.72
N CYS A 39 0.93 8.10 -24.43
CA CYS A 39 0.20 7.55 -25.56
C CYS A 39 1.13 7.36 -26.78
N ARG A 40 0.87 6.35 -27.60
CA ARG A 40 1.67 5.97 -28.78
C ARG A 40 2.01 7.17 -29.69
N PRO A 41 1.08 8.09 -30.04
CA PRO A 41 1.45 9.26 -30.83
C PRO A 41 2.53 10.15 -30.16
N CYS A 42 2.49 10.29 -28.83
CA CYS A 42 3.47 11.09 -28.10
C CYS A 42 4.84 10.40 -28.01
N THR A 43 4.92 9.06 -28.07
CA THR A 43 6.22 8.36 -28.08
C THR A 43 7.00 8.58 -29.39
N HIS A 44 6.33 9.00 -30.47
CA HIS A 44 6.99 9.42 -31.71
C HIS A 44 7.52 10.85 -31.67
N VAL A 45 6.94 11.72 -30.84
CA VAL A 45 7.39 13.11 -30.67
C VAL A 45 8.69 13.17 -29.85
N TYR A 46 8.88 12.22 -28.93
CA TYR A 46 10.07 12.09 -28.11
C TYR A 46 10.84 10.82 -28.54
N PRO A 47 11.60 10.88 -29.65
CA PRO A 47 12.33 9.71 -30.14
C PRO A 47 13.42 9.31 -29.13
N GLY A 48 13.55 8.00 -28.93
CA GLY A 48 14.55 7.41 -28.05
C GLY A 48 13.94 6.54 -26.95
N ALA A 49 14.78 6.25 -25.96
CA ALA A 49 14.42 5.38 -24.85
C ALA A 49 14.16 6.16 -23.55
N TYR A 50 13.93 7.47 -23.59
CA TYR A 50 13.76 8.30 -22.39
C TYR A 50 12.30 8.66 -22.14
N CYS A 51 11.86 8.56 -20.89
CA CYS A 51 10.55 9.07 -20.49
C CYS A 51 10.50 10.60 -20.68
N PRO A 52 9.49 11.17 -21.37
CA PRO A 52 9.40 12.62 -21.56
C PRO A 52 9.08 13.41 -20.28
N ILE A 53 8.75 12.72 -19.18
CA ILE A 53 8.31 13.33 -17.92
C ILE A 53 9.47 13.46 -16.93
N ASP A 54 10.17 12.35 -16.66
CA ASP A 54 11.24 12.27 -15.65
C ASP A 54 12.59 11.82 -16.22
N GLN A 55 12.69 11.68 -17.56
CA GLN A 55 13.90 11.31 -18.27
C GLN A 55 14.49 9.96 -17.86
N ALA A 56 13.68 9.07 -17.27
CA ALA A 56 14.10 7.70 -17.00
C ALA A 56 14.43 6.97 -18.32
N GLU A 57 15.62 6.36 -18.37
CA GLU A 57 16.08 5.57 -19.51
C GLU A 57 15.45 4.17 -19.48
N ASN A 58 14.81 3.79 -20.57
CA ASN A 58 14.17 2.50 -20.77
C ASN A 58 15.16 1.60 -21.50
N ARG A 59 15.13 0.29 -21.21
CA ARG A 59 15.93 -0.68 -21.94
C ARG A 59 15.55 -0.78 -23.42
N TYR A 60 14.27 -0.54 -23.72
CA TYR A 60 13.71 -0.62 -25.07
C TYR A 60 13.19 0.75 -25.50
N SER A 61 13.19 1.02 -26.81
CA SER A 61 12.58 2.23 -27.36
C SER A 61 11.12 2.34 -26.92
N LEU A 62 10.68 3.52 -26.51
CA LEU A 62 9.27 3.76 -26.15
C LEU A 62 8.31 3.47 -27.31
N GLN A 63 8.79 3.50 -28.54
CA GLN A 63 7.99 3.18 -29.72
C GLN A 63 7.78 1.67 -29.90
N GLU A 64 8.71 0.87 -29.42
CA GLU A 64 8.70 -0.60 -29.52
C GLU A 64 8.00 -1.28 -28.34
N LEU A 65 7.95 -0.62 -27.19
CA LEU A 65 7.28 -1.14 -26.00
C LEU A 65 5.81 -1.47 -26.29
N PRO A 66 5.28 -2.57 -25.72
CA PRO A 66 3.94 -3.00 -26.01
C PRO A 66 2.89 -2.03 -25.48
N THR A 67 1.71 -2.08 -26.07
CA THR A 67 0.55 -1.36 -25.54
C THR A 67 0.17 -1.92 -24.17
N ASN A 68 -0.04 -1.05 -23.18
CA ASN A 68 -0.60 -1.45 -21.88
C ASN A 68 -2.09 -1.78 -22.04
N SER A 69 -2.39 -3.02 -22.41
CA SER A 69 -3.78 -3.41 -22.69
C SER A 69 -4.64 -3.45 -21.42
N ALA A 70 -4.04 -3.56 -20.24
CA ALA A 70 -4.74 -3.52 -18.97
C ALA A 70 -5.31 -2.11 -18.69
N ILE A 71 -4.56 -1.04 -18.97
CA ILE A 71 -5.10 0.33 -18.85
C ILE A 71 -6.09 0.64 -19.97
N LEU A 72 -5.81 0.14 -21.18
CA LEU A 72 -6.68 0.32 -22.34
C LEU A 72 -8.04 -0.40 -22.15
N SER A 73 -8.08 -1.54 -21.45
CA SER A 73 -9.32 -2.26 -21.17
C SER A 73 -10.24 -1.52 -20.21
N ILE A 74 -9.69 -0.71 -19.29
CA ILE A 74 -10.47 0.12 -18.35
C ILE A 74 -11.29 1.19 -19.09
N VAL A 75 -10.78 1.70 -20.23
CA VAL A 75 -11.50 2.64 -21.10
C VAL A 75 -12.40 1.93 -22.13
N GLY A 76 -12.56 0.61 -22.02
CA GLY A 76 -13.48 -0.17 -22.86
C GLY A 76 -12.89 -0.68 -24.17
N VAL A 77 -11.57 -0.56 -24.37
CA VAL A 77 -10.91 -1.03 -25.59
C VAL A 77 -10.13 -2.31 -25.30
N GLN A 78 -10.52 -3.39 -25.95
CA GLN A 78 -9.85 -4.68 -25.84
C GLN A 78 -8.78 -4.80 -26.93
N LYS A 79 -7.57 -5.21 -26.54
CA LYS A 79 -6.45 -5.45 -27.46
C LYS A 79 -5.59 -6.59 -26.94
N ASP A 80 -5.44 -7.63 -27.76
CA ASP A 80 -4.44 -8.67 -27.49
C ASP A 80 -3.06 -8.16 -27.94
N VAL A 81 -2.12 -8.16 -26.99
CA VAL A 81 -0.74 -7.70 -27.20
C VAL A 81 0.27 -8.82 -26.96
N SER A 82 -0.20 -10.07 -26.77
CA SER A 82 0.65 -11.22 -26.48
C SER A 82 1.70 -11.43 -27.57
N HIS A 83 1.28 -11.30 -28.84
CA HIS A 83 2.20 -11.36 -29.98
C HIS A 83 3.15 -10.15 -30.06
N GLU A 84 2.70 -8.95 -29.68
CA GLU A 84 3.55 -7.74 -29.63
C GLU A 84 4.69 -7.93 -28.63
N ILE A 85 4.36 -8.40 -27.42
CA ILE A 85 5.32 -8.72 -26.36
C ILE A 85 6.28 -9.83 -26.80
N ALA A 86 5.75 -10.95 -27.32
CA ALA A 86 6.56 -12.09 -27.71
C ALA A 86 7.54 -11.73 -28.83
N ARG A 87 7.08 -10.99 -29.84
CA ARG A 87 7.93 -10.53 -30.95
C ARG A 87 9.02 -9.58 -30.47
N LEU A 88 8.70 -8.63 -29.60
CA LEU A 88 9.68 -7.70 -29.03
C LEU A 88 10.77 -8.47 -28.27
N LEU A 89 10.38 -9.31 -27.31
CA LEU A 89 11.33 -10.03 -26.47
C LEU A 89 12.17 -11.03 -27.28
N ALA A 90 11.57 -11.72 -28.26
CA ALA A 90 12.31 -12.60 -29.17
C ALA A 90 13.32 -11.85 -30.03
N HIS A 91 12.97 -10.64 -30.50
CA HIS A 91 13.90 -9.78 -31.25
C HIS A 91 15.15 -9.42 -30.43
N TYR A 92 14.98 -9.20 -29.12
CA TYR A 92 16.07 -8.95 -28.17
C TYR A 92 16.68 -10.24 -27.58
N GLY A 93 16.44 -11.40 -28.18
CA GLY A 93 17.12 -12.66 -27.86
C GLY A 93 16.69 -13.33 -26.56
N ARG A 94 15.50 -13.02 -26.03
CA ARG A 94 14.98 -13.63 -24.79
C ARG A 94 14.59 -15.10 -25.02
N HIS A 95 14.82 -15.93 -24.01
CA HIS A 95 14.48 -17.35 -24.08
C HIS A 95 12.95 -17.56 -24.10
N PRO A 96 12.41 -18.52 -24.87
CA PRO A 96 10.96 -18.74 -24.98
C PRO A 96 10.22 -18.90 -23.64
N GLU A 97 10.86 -19.53 -22.65
CA GLU A 97 10.27 -19.70 -21.30
C GLU A 97 10.06 -18.36 -20.58
N GLU A 98 11.01 -17.43 -20.69
CA GLU A 98 10.89 -16.09 -20.11
C GLU A 98 9.81 -15.28 -20.83
N ILE A 99 9.74 -15.41 -22.15
CA ILE A 99 8.71 -14.75 -22.97
C ILE A 99 7.32 -15.20 -22.52
N ASN A 100 7.11 -16.51 -22.40
CA ASN A 100 5.84 -17.08 -21.96
C ASN A 100 5.46 -16.57 -20.55
N SER A 101 6.41 -16.52 -19.62
CA SER A 101 6.17 -16.00 -18.28
C SER A 101 5.77 -14.52 -18.26
N ILE A 102 6.39 -13.68 -19.09
CA ILE A 102 6.06 -12.26 -19.19
C ILE A 102 4.68 -12.07 -19.84
N VAL A 103 4.37 -12.84 -20.89
CA VAL A 103 3.04 -12.83 -21.52
C VAL A 103 1.96 -13.23 -20.53
N GLU A 104 2.17 -14.30 -19.76
CA GLU A 104 1.25 -14.74 -18.70
C GLU A 104 1.07 -13.67 -17.62
N CYS A 105 2.16 -13.04 -17.18
CA CYS A 105 2.11 -11.93 -16.23
C CYS A 105 1.23 -10.79 -16.75
N HIS A 106 1.42 -10.41 -18.02
CA HIS A 106 0.64 -9.37 -18.66
C HIS A 106 -0.87 -9.74 -18.75
N LEU A 107 -1.20 -10.99 -19.11
CA LEU A 107 -2.58 -11.48 -19.12
C LEU A 107 -3.22 -11.42 -17.73
N ASN A 108 -2.48 -11.80 -16.68
CA ASN A 108 -2.96 -11.71 -15.31
C ASN A 108 -3.23 -10.25 -14.88
N LEU A 109 -2.38 -9.30 -15.27
CA LEU A 109 -2.65 -7.87 -15.04
C LEU A 109 -3.90 -7.38 -15.76
N HIS A 110 -4.14 -7.88 -16.97
CA HIS A 110 -5.36 -7.58 -17.72
C HIS A 110 -6.62 -8.09 -17.01
N VAL A 111 -6.59 -9.31 -16.45
CA VAL A 111 -7.69 -9.85 -15.63
C VAL A 111 -7.94 -8.96 -14.42
N LEU A 112 -6.89 -8.53 -13.73
CA LEU A 112 -7.02 -7.64 -12.56
C LEU A 112 -7.62 -6.27 -12.94
N ALA A 113 -7.26 -5.72 -14.10
CA ALA A 113 -7.89 -4.50 -14.61
C ALA A 113 -9.41 -4.65 -14.82
N GLY A 114 -9.90 -5.86 -15.01
CA GLY A 114 -11.33 -6.19 -15.09
C GLY A 114 -12.14 -5.85 -13.82
N TYR A 115 -11.49 -5.56 -12.68
CA TYR A 115 -12.17 -5.05 -11.48
C TYR A 115 -12.34 -3.51 -11.48
N LEU A 116 -11.73 -2.83 -12.43
CA LEU A 116 -11.78 -1.37 -12.55
C LEU A 116 -12.69 -0.97 -13.72
N ARG A 117 -13.29 0.22 -13.60
CA ARG A 117 -14.08 0.87 -14.64
C ARG A 117 -13.65 2.32 -14.74
N LYS A 118 -13.79 2.89 -15.93
CA LYS A 118 -13.65 4.34 -16.11
C LYS A 118 -14.71 5.07 -15.27
N ALA A 119 -14.27 6.09 -14.53
CA ALA A 119 -15.12 7.07 -13.87
C ALA A 119 -15.01 8.41 -14.59
N ASN A 120 -16.14 9.08 -14.75
CA ASN A 120 -16.19 10.43 -15.31
C ASN A 120 -15.52 11.41 -14.34
N SER A 121 -14.54 12.16 -14.83
CA SER A 121 -13.94 13.30 -14.15
C SER A 121 -13.93 14.49 -15.11
N GLU A 122 -13.77 15.71 -14.61
CA GLU A 122 -13.67 16.93 -15.44
C GLU A 122 -12.56 16.85 -16.48
N ARG A 123 -11.50 16.07 -16.18
CA ARG A 123 -10.36 15.80 -17.07
C ARG A 123 -10.41 14.40 -17.70
N GLY A 124 -11.55 13.72 -17.58
CA GLY A 124 -11.91 12.50 -18.30
C GLY A 124 -11.33 11.17 -17.79
N GLY A 125 -10.34 11.16 -16.90
CA GLY A 125 -9.51 9.96 -16.70
C GLY A 125 -9.33 9.47 -15.28
N SER A 126 -10.40 9.15 -14.54
CA SER A 126 -10.27 8.46 -13.25
C SER A 126 -10.77 7.01 -13.32
N VAL A 127 -10.44 6.20 -12.31
CA VAL A 127 -10.98 4.84 -12.18
C VAL A 127 -11.84 4.71 -10.93
N TRP A 128 -12.76 3.75 -10.99
CA TRP A 128 -13.55 3.31 -9.85
C TRP A 128 -13.79 1.80 -9.92
N SER A 129 -14.37 1.25 -8.85
CA SER A 129 -14.77 -0.15 -8.76
C SER A 129 -16.00 -0.27 -7.86
N GLU A 130 -16.91 -1.19 -8.20
CA GLU A 130 -18.06 -1.55 -7.37
C GLU A 130 -17.68 -2.41 -6.16
N VAL A 131 -16.58 -3.17 -6.29
CA VAL A 131 -16.19 -4.21 -5.32
C VAL A 131 -14.91 -3.87 -4.56
N LEU A 132 -14.00 -3.11 -5.16
CA LEU A 132 -12.72 -2.77 -4.53
C LEU A 132 -12.85 -1.48 -3.74
N SER A 133 -12.29 -1.43 -2.54
CA SER A 133 -12.16 -0.18 -1.78
C SER A 133 -11.28 0.84 -2.53
N ARG A 134 -11.47 2.15 -2.25
CA ARG A 134 -10.63 3.21 -2.85
C ARG A 134 -9.13 2.97 -2.62
N THR A 135 -8.74 2.44 -1.46
CA THR A 135 -7.34 2.13 -1.15
C THR A 135 -6.81 1.00 -2.02
N LEU A 136 -7.60 -0.06 -2.23
CA LEU A 136 -7.23 -1.19 -3.07
C LEU A 136 -7.20 -0.80 -4.55
N GLN A 137 -8.16 0.01 -5.02
CA GLN A 137 -8.16 0.59 -6.37
C GLN A 137 -6.84 1.33 -6.65
N ARG A 138 -6.38 2.20 -5.74
CA ARG A 138 -5.12 2.94 -5.91
C ARG A 138 -3.90 2.03 -6.00
N LYS A 139 -3.83 0.99 -5.17
CA LYS A 139 -2.72 0.03 -5.19
C LYS A 139 -2.73 -0.80 -6.48
N LEU A 140 -3.92 -1.23 -6.92
CA LEU A 140 -4.06 -1.97 -8.16
C LEU A 140 -3.66 -1.13 -9.36
N VAL A 141 -4.13 0.12 -9.47
CA VAL A 141 -3.69 1.01 -10.56
C VAL A 141 -2.18 1.22 -10.54
N SER A 142 -1.58 1.41 -9.37
CA SER A 142 -0.11 1.50 -9.26
C SER A 142 0.60 0.26 -9.80
N LEU A 143 0.02 -0.93 -9.68
CA LEU A 143 0.55 -2.16 -10.27
C LEU A 143 0.38 -2.17 -11.80
N LEU A 144 -0.80 -1.75 -12.30
CA LEU A 144 -1.10 -1.69 -13.74
C LEU A 144 -0.24 -0.65 -14.48
N CYS A 145 0.28 0.36 -13.77
CA CYS A 145 1.23 1.33 -14.32
C CYS A 145 2.68 0.84 -14.36
N MET A 146 2.99 -0.41 -13.97
CA MET A 146 4.37 -0.94 -14.03
C MET A 146 4.70 -1.55 -15.39
N GLN A 147 5.96 -1.40 -15.82
CA GLN A 147 6.44 -1.94 -17.09
C GLN A 147 6.95 -3.38 -16.91
N VAL A 148 6.15 -4.37 -17.28
CA VAL A 148 6.46 -5.81 -17.04
C VAL A 148 7.52 -6.41 -17.98
N VAL A 149 7.78 -5.78 -19.11
CA VAL A 149 8.73 -6.29 -20.12
C VAL A 149 10.18 -6.12 -19.67
N ASP A 150 10.44 -5.14 -18.80
CA ASP A 150 11.78 -4.83 -18.33
C ASP A 150 12.07 -5.49 -16.99
N ASP A 151 13.14 -6.30 -16.95
CA ASP A 151 13.54 -7.04 -15.75
C ASP A 151 13.92 -6.13 -14.59
N GLU A 152 14.42 -4.92 -14.87
CA GLU A 152 14.82 -3.96 -13.85
C GLU A 152 13.65 -3.55 -12.94
N THR A 153 12.42 -3.64 -13.45
CA THR A 153 11.23 -3.28 -12.69
C THR A 153 10.70 -4.42 -11.82
N LYS A 154 11.16 -5.67 -12.01
CA LYS A 154 10.65 -6.86 -11.30
C LYS A 154 10.62 -6.68 -9.78
N PRO A 155 11.67 -6.17 -9.11
CA PRO A 155 11.60 -5.95 -7.66
C PRO A 155 10.55 -4.92 -7.24
N LYS A 156 10.25 -3.92 -8.08
CA LYS A 156 9.21 -2.91 -7.84
C LYS A 156 7.81 -3.52 -8.06
N ILE A 157 7.63 -4.34 -9.08
CA ILE A 157 6.39 -5.10 -9.34
C ILE A 157 6.08 -6.00 -8.15
N LEU A 158 7.04 -6.83 -7.71
CA LEU A 158 6.84 -7.76 -6.58
C LEU A 158 6.48 -7.04 -5.28
N ARG A 159 7.15 -5.91 -4.98
CA ARG A 159 6.80 -5.08 -3.81
C ARG A 159 5.38 -4.52 -3.90
N THR A 160 4.98 -4.05 -5.08
CA THR A 160 3.64 -3.50 -5.32
C THR A 160 2.58 -4.59 -5.20
N LEU A 161 2.81 -5.77 -5.79
CA LEU A 161 1.95 -6.94 -5.70
C LEU A 161 1.78 -7.40 -4.24
N ARG A 162 2.88 -7.48 -3.48
CA ARG A 162 2.82 -7.78 -2.04
C ARG A 162 1.94 -6.76 -1.30
N SER A 163 2.08 -5.48 -1.62
CA SER A 163 1.27 -4.43 -1.00
C SER A 163 -0.22 -4.54 -1.36
N VAL A 164 -0.56 -4.99 -2.57
CA VAL A 164 -1.93 -5.32 -2.98
C VAL A 164 -2.44 -6.51 -2.14
N ALA A 165 -1.67 -7.60 -2.06
CA ALA A 165 -2.05 -8.81 -1.32
C ALA A 165 -2.25 -8.55 0.19
N GLU A 166 -1.32 -7.82 0.84
CA GLU A 166 -1.44 -7.42 2.24
C GLU A 166 -2.69 -6.56 2.49
N ARG A 167 -3.04 -5.70 1.53
CA ARG A 167 -4.26 -4.90 1.61
C ARG A 167 -5.52 -5.74 1.48
N VAL A 168 -5.56 -6.68 0.54
CA VAL A 168 -6.68 -7.63 0.39
C VAL A 168 -6.86 -8.42 1.69
N LEU A 169 -5.77 -8.97 2.25
CA LEU A 169 -5.82 -9.70 3.52
C LEU A 169 -6.35 -8.84 4.66
N SER A 170 -5.89 -7.58 4.76
CA SER A 170 -6.36 -6.65 5.80
C SER A 170 -7.85 -6.36 5.67
N GLU A 171 -8.37 -6.21 4.45
CA GLU A 171 -9.80 -6.00 4.21
C GLU A 171 -10.59 -7.25 4.58
N LEU A 172 -10.16 -8.44 4.19
CA LEU A 172 -10.81 -9.71 4.58
C LEU A 172 -10.85 -9.89 6.10
N LEU A 173 -9.73 -9.63 6.80
CA LEU A 173 -9.68 -9.67 8.25
C LEU A 173 -10.64 -8.66 8.89
N SER A 174 -10.71 -7.45 8.34
CA SER A 174 -11.61 -6.40 8.84
C SER A 174 -13.08 -6.77 8.67
N HIS A 175 -13.45 -7.49 7.60
CA HIS A 175 -14.82 -7.98 7.41
C HIS A 175 -15.21 -9.08 8.42
N GLN A 176 -14.24 -9.86 8.89
CA GLN A 176 -14.48 -10.92 9.88
C GLN A 176 -14.46 -10.39 11.33
N GLN A 177 -13.83 -9.24 11.57
CA GLN A 177 -13.74 -8.65 12.90
C GLN A 177 -15.00 -7.85 13.25
N SER A 178 -15.67 -8.23 14.35
CA SER A 178 -16.75 -7.42 14.92
C SER A 178 -16.19 -6.16 15.57
N SER A 179 -16.56 -4.99 15.05
CA SER A 179 -16.17 -3.69 15.60
C SER A 179 -16.65 -3.50 17.06
N HIS A 180 -17.78 -4.11 17.42
CA HIS A 180 -18.37 -4.01 18.76
C HIS A 180 -17.54 -4.70 19.85
N SER A 181 -16.80 -5.76 19.53
CA SER A 181 -16.03 -6.55 20.51
C SER A 181 -14.52 -6.33 20.44
N LEU A 182 -14.02 -5.56 19.48
CA LEU A 182 -12.58 -5.37 19.25
C LEU A 182 -11.83 -4.88 20.50
N SER A 183 -12.36 -3.85 21.16
CA SER A 183 -11.78 -3.31 22.40
C SER A 183 -11.75 -4.36 23.51
N THR A 184 -12.87 -5.08 23.69
CA THR A 184 -12.98 -6.15 24.69
C THR A 184 -11.98 -7.28 24.43
N GLN A 185 -11.85 -7.73 23.18
CA GLN A 185 -10.90 -8.77 22.79
C GLN A 185 -9.45 -8.32 23.02
N LEU A 186 -9.11 -7.08 22.65
CA LEU A 186 -7.80 -6.50 22.90
C LEU A 186 -7.46 -6.53 24.39
N TRP A 187 -8.34 -6.00 25.24
CA TRP A 187 -8.06 -5.93 26.68
C TRP A 187 -8.05 -7.30 27.35
N THR A 188 -8.85 -8.25 26.87
CA THR A 188 -8.76 -9.65 27.30
C THR A 188 -7.41 -10.26 26.95
N ALA A 189 -6.90 -10.03 25.73
CA ALA A 189 -5.59 -10.52 25.31
C ALA A 189 -4.42 -9.88 26.08
N VAL A 190 -4.55 -8.62 26.48
CA VAL A 190 -3.59 -7.90 27.35
C VAL A 190 -3.58 -8.51 28.75
N ARG A 191 -4.75 -8.71 29.36
CA ARG A 191 -4.86 -9.31 30.71
C ARG A 191 -4.39 -10.75 30.76
N ALA A 192 -4.65 -11.55 29.71
CA ALA A 192 -4.17 -12.94 29.62
C ALA A 192 -2.64 -13.07 29.62
N ARG A 193 -1.89 -11.97 29.44
CA ARG A 193 -0.43 -11.92 29.52
C ARG A 193 0.09 -11.33 30.84
N GLY A 194 -0.79 -11.13 31.82
CA GLY A 194 -0.46 -10.46 33.09
C GLY A 194 -0.18 -8.96 32.94
N CYS A 195 -0.61 -8.35 31.84
CA CYS A 195 -0.47 -6.93 31.58
C CYS A 195 -1.81 -6.19 31.77
N GLN A 196 -1.76 -4.87 31.95
CA GLN A 196 -2.95 -4.04 32.09
C GLN A 196 -2.74 -2.66 31.47
N PHE A 197 -3.77 -2.14 30.83
CA PHE A 197 -3.86 -0.73 30.43
C PHE A 197 -4.82 -0.02 31.39
N LEU A 198 -4.33 1.02 32.06
CA LEU A 198 -5.06 1.69 33.13
C LEU A 198 -5.99 2.81 32.62
N GLY A 199 -5.97 3.08 31.31
CA GLY A 199 -6.59 4.23 30.67
C GLY A 199 -5.56 5.31 30.35
N PRO A 200 -5.82 6.23 29.40
CA PRO A 200 -4.78 7.12 28.86
C PRO A 200 -4.03 7.93 29.91
N ALA A 201 -4.73 8.67 30.77
CA ALA A 201 -4.13 9.57 31.76
C ALA A 201 -3.32 8.80 32.82
N MET A 202 -3.94 7.81 33.46
CA MET A 202 -3.29 7.01 34.50
C MET A 202 -2.09 6.21 33.97
N GLN A 203 -2.18 5.68 32.74
CA GLN A 203 -1.06 4.97 32.12
C GLN A 203 0.12 5.90 31.88
N GLU A 204 -0.13 7.15 31.45
CA GLU A 204 0.89 8.16 31.26
C GLU A 204 1.60 8.51 32.58
N ASP A 205 0.84 8.75 33.66
CA ASP A 205 1.41 9.11 34.97
C ASP A 205 2.23 7.98 35.58
N VAL A 206 1.76 6.73 35.46
CA VAL A 206 2.53 5.54 35.86
C VAL A 206 3.85 5.47 35.10
N LEU A 207 3.85 5.66 33.79
CA LEU A 207 5.06 5.61 32.97
C LEU A 207 6.04 6.76 33.30
N LYS A 208 5.53 7.97 33.58
CA LYS A 208 6.34 9.10 34.04
C LYS A 208 7.04 8.81 35.37
N LEU A 209 6.34 8.21 36.33
CA LEU A 209 6.92 7.85 37.63
C LEU A 209 7.96 6.73 37.50
N ILE A 210 7.70 5.72 36.66
CA ILE A 210 8.70 4.68 36.37
C ILE A 210 9.96 5.32 35.78
N LEU A 211 9.81 6.20 34.79
CA LEU A 211 10.93 6.89 34.17
C LEU A 211 11.69 7.75 35.18
N LEU A 212 10.99 8.56 35.98
CA LEU A 212 11.60 9.40 37.02
C LEU A 212 12.43 8.56 37.99
N THR A 213 11.89 7.42 38.43
CA THR A 213 12.51 6.54 39.42
C THR A 213 13.72 5.80 38.86
N LEU A 214 13.65 5.31 37.62
CA LEU A 214 14.67 4.43 37.04
C LEU A 214 15.68 5.16 36.13
N SER A 215 15.41 6.41 35.73
CA SER A 215 16.22 7.17 34.76
C SER A 215 17.70 7.33 35.16
N LYS A 216 18.00 7.34 36.46
CA LYS A 216 19.37 7.47 36.98
C LYS A 216 20.06 6.12 37.26
N GLY A 217 19.53 5.02 36.72
CA GLY A 217 20.10 3.68 36.89
C GLY A 217 19.85 3.07 38.28
N ALA A 218 18.81 3.51 38.98
CA ALA A 218 18.45 2.98 40.29
C ALA A 218 18.08 1.49 40.23
N SER A 219 18.65 0.68 41.12
CA SER A 219 18.26 -0.73 41.31
C SER A 219 17.17 -0.80 42.38
N ILE A 220 15.93 -1.04 41.95
CA ILE A 220 14.76 -1.08 42.82
C ILE A 220 14.03 -2.41 42.61
N ALA A 221 13.64 -3.04 43.72
CA ALA A 221 12.81 -4.24 43.67
C ALA A 221 11.42 -3.92 43.12
N ARG A 222 10.84 -4.83 42.33
CA ARG A 222 9.50 -4.67 41.73
C ARG A 222 8.44 -4.22 42.75
N LYS A 223 8.41 -4.88 43.92
CA LYS A 223 7.46 -4.55 45.00
C LYS A 223 7.62 -3.10 45.47
N THR A 224 8.85 -2.62 45.61
CA THR A 224 9.16 -1.26 46.05
C THR A 224 8.73 -0.24 45.01
N LEU A 225 9.01 -0.48 43.72
CA LEU A 225 8.57 0.40 42.62
C LEU A 225 7.05 0.50 42.57
N VAL A 226 6.37 -0.64 42.63
CA VAL A 226 4.91 -0.71 42.60
C VAL A 226 4.31 0.04 43.78
N MET A 227 4.82 -0.17 44.99
CA MET A 227 4.35 0.55 46.18
C MET A 227 4.53 2.07 46.04
N TYR A 228 5.69 2.52 45.56
CA TYR A 228 5.94 3.94 45.32
C TYR A 228 4.94 4.55 44.34
N ILE A 229 4.73 3.91 43.19
CA ILE A 229 3.80 4.39 42.16
C ILE A 229 2.36 4.42 42.68
N VAL A 230 1.92 3.34 43.32
CA VAL A 230 0.56 3.23 43.87
C VAL A 230 0.31 4.32 44.91
N GLN A 231 1.25 4.53 45.84
CA GLN A 231 1.12 5.56 46.86
C GLN A 231 1.10 6.97 46.26
N THR A 232 1.91 7.21 45.22
CA THR A 232 2.00 8.53 44.59
C THR A 232 0.73 8.89 43.81
N LEU A 233 0.06 7.90 43.19
CA LEU A 233 -1.10 8.13 42.32
C LEU A 233 -2.45 7.86 42.99
N LEU A 234 -2.47 7.47 44.27
CA LEU A 234 -3.69 7.02 44.94
C LEU A 234 -4.76 8.11 45.02
N GLU A 235 -4.35 9.36 45.31
CA GLU A 235 -5.26 10.49 45.45
C GLU A 235 -5.91 10.86 44.11
N ASP A 236 -5.14 10.77 43.02
CA ASP A 236 -5.61 11.13 41.67
C ASP A 236 -6.49 10.04 41.04
N TYR A 237 -6.26 8.76 41.37
CA TYR A 237 -6.94 7.60 40.76
C TYR A 237 -7.48 6.57 41.77
N PRO A 238 -8.33 6.97 42.73
CA PRO A 238 -8.73 6.12 43.86
C PRO A 238 -9.49 4.86 43.44
N GLN A 239 -10.25 4.94 42.34
CA GLN A 239 -11.12 3.86 41.84
C GLN A 239 -10.34 2.72 41.14
N LYS A 240 -9.09 3.01 40.72
CA LYS A 240 -8.30 2.16 39.83
C LYS A 240 -7.31 1.29 40.60
N PHE A 241 -6.85 1.80 41.74
CA PHE A 241 -6.18 1.03 42.77
C PHE A 241 -7.24 0.61 43.78
N ASN A 242 -8.03 -0.43 43.50
CA ASN A 242 -8.94 -0.96 44.50
C ASN A 242 -8.12 -1.52 45.68
N ILE A 243 -7.76 -0.63 46.60
CA ILE A 243 -7.13 -0.92 47.88
C ILE A 243 -8.26 -0.81 48.90
N PRO A 244 -8.89 -1.93 49.32
CA PRO A 244 -9.62 -1.90 50.56
C PRO A 244 -8.62 -1.63 51.69
N GLN A 245 -8.60 -0.39 52.20
CA GLN A 245 -7.88 -0.04 53.43
C GLN A 245 -8.72 -0.46 54.65
N PRO A 246 -8.13 -1.06 55.71
CA PRO A 246 -6.89 -1.81 55.79
C PRO A 246 -7.17 -3.28 56.17
N ILE A 247 -6.77 -4.23 55.32
CA ILE A 247 -6.51 -5.59 55.78
C ILE A 247 -5.03 -5.85 55.61
N ALA A 248 -4.34 -5.82 56.76
CA ALA A 248 -3.07 -6.45 56.94
C ALA A 248 -3.09 -7.86 56.28
N LYS A 249 -2.08 -8.14 55.44
CA LYS A 249 -1.79 -9.47 54.89
C LYS A 249 -2.87 -10.03 53.95
N LYS A 250 -2.89 -9.60 52.69
CA LYS A 250 -3.18 -10.53 51.59
C LYS A 250 -2.16 -10.37 50.48
N ASN A 251 -1.55 -11.50 50.15
CA ASN A 251 -0.54 -11.65 49.10
C ASN A 251 -1.15 -11.24 47.76
N TRP A 252 -0.57 -10.24 47.12
CA TRP A 252 -0.77 -10.00 45.68
C TRP A 252 0.08 -11.00 44.89
N VAL A 253 -0.23 -12.28 45.04
CA VAL A 253 0.15 -13.40 44.17
C VAL A 253 -0.95 -14.44 44.36
N THR A 254 -2.05 -14.32 43.62
CA THR A 254 -2.94 -15.41 43.19
C THR A 254 -4.13 -14.75 42.51
N ASP A 255 -4.00 -14.60 41.20
CA ASP A 255 -5.01 -14.98 40.20
C ASP A 255 -4.34 -14.72 38.86
N ILE A 256 -3.46 -15.67 38.52
CA ILE A 256 -2.88 -15.88 37.19
C ILE A 256 -3.74 -16.94 36.52
#